data_AF-A0A3M2T2Z5-F1
#
_entry.id   AF-A0A3M2T2Z5-F1
#
_cell.length_a   1.000
_cell.length_b   1.000
_cell.length_c   1.000
_cell.angle_alpha   90.00
_cell.angle_beta   90.00
_cell.angle_gamma   90.00
#
_symmetry.space_group_name_H-M   'P 1'
#
loop_
_entity.id
_entity.type
_entity.pdbx_description
1 polymer ?
#
loop_
_entity_poly.entity_id
_entity_poly.type
_entity_poly.pdbx_seq_one_letter_code
_entity_poly.pdbx_strand_id
1 'polypeptide(L)'
;KPSTDIITTFVNKIKTVLVPAEYPPAPASGNDPPTRTPVSACEEAALMTYIGEIIFSSSSTETGLAWTRDATDTAESSIFDLGGPDHVTPSHRCAQCLKVGLENWRTMVSKMIATAEREQLESMEKAESAWFGGQKRVATKIAQRKRWEAEMLLVQDRFRRLGSLVEVETALDAFAPGVSLSM
;
A
#
# COMPACT_ATOMS: atom_id res chain seq x y z
N LYS A 1 16.74 74.55 -22.32
CA LYS A 1 17.74 73.48 -22.58
C LYS A 1 16.98 72.17 -22.81
N PRO A 2 16.55 71.87 -24.05
CA PRO A 2 15.77 70.67 -24.35
C PRO A 2 16.69 69.60 -24.98
N SER A 3 16.58 68.31 -24.60
CA SER A 3 16.91 67.14 -25.47
C SER A 3 17.20 65.81 -24.74
N THR A 4 17.20 65.71 -23.41
CA THR A 4 17.56 64.45 -22.74
C THR A 4 16.46 63.39 -22.72
N ASP A 5 15.19 63.78 -22.82
CA ASP A 5 14.05 62.86 -22.67
C ASP A 5 13.71 62.08 -23.94
N ILE A 6 13.93 62.68 -25.11
CA ILE A 6 13.64 62.02 -26.41
C ILE A 6 14.65 60.91 -26.67
N ILE A 7 15.94 61.18 -26.41
CA ILE A 7 17.02 60.21 -26.64
C ILE A 7 16.90 59.02 -25.68
N THR A 8 16.62 59.27 -24.40
CA THR A 8 16.42 58.20 -23.40
C THR A 8 15.17 57.36 -23.69
N THR A 9 14.08 57.98 -24.13
CA THR A 9 12.87 57.24 -24.53
C THR A 9 13.11 56.36 -25.75
N PHE A 10 13.87 56.86 -26.73
CA PHE A 10 14.19 56.10 -27.94
C PHE A 10 15.14 54.92 -27.63
N VAL A 11 16.16 55.15 -26.80
CA VAL A 11 17.08 54.10 -26.33
C VAL A 11 16.35 53.03 -25.53
N ASN A 12 15.42 53.39 -24.66
CA ASN A 12 14.64 52.43 -23.89
C ASN A 12 13.71 51.58 -24.77
N LYS A 13 13.07 52.17 -25.79
CA LYS A 13 12.25 51.43 -26.76
C LYS A 13 13.07 50.46 -27.61
N ILE A 14 14.26 50.87 -28.03
CA ILE A 14 15.20 50.00 -28.76
C ILE A 14 15.68 48.86 -27.86
N LYS A 15 15.93 49.13 -26.58
CA LYS A 15 16.35 48.12 -25.60
C LYS A 15 15.27 47.04 -25.37
N THR A 16 13.99 47.39 -25.34
CA THR A 16 12.89 46.42 -25.23
C THR A 16 12.62 45.62 -26.50
N VAL A 17 13.09 46.07 -27.66
CA VAL A 17 12.97 45.34 -28.93
C VAL A 17 14.16 44.40 -29.15
N LEU A 18 15.36 44.79 -28.69
CA LEU A 18 16.59 44.01 -28.87
C LEU A 18 16.91 43.05 -27.74
N VAL A 19 16.41 43.30 -26.52
CA VAL A 19 16.51 42.34 -25.41
C VAL A 19 15.26 41.47 -25.46
N PRO A 20 15.36 40.20 -25.89
CA PRO A 20 14.22 39.31 -25.84
C PRO A 20 13.76 39.20 -24.39
N ALA A 21 12.44 39.26 -24.18
CA ALA A 21 11.86 39.03 -22.86
C ALA A 21 12.34 37.67 -22.36
N GLU A 22 12.86 37.62 -21.13
CA GLU A 22 13.34 36.38 -20.54
C GLU A 22 12.16 35.42 -20.44
N TYR A 23 12.23 34.34 -21.21
CA TYR A 23 11.15 33.36 -21.27
C TYR A 23 11.05 32.68 -19.90
N PRO A 24 9.84 32.45 -19.36
CA PRO A 24 9.71 31.74 -18.10
C PRO A 24 10.39 30.37 -18.20
N PRO A 25 10.93 29.84 -17.09
CA PRO A 25 11.48 28.49 -17.10
C PRO A 25 10.42 27.52 -17.63
N ALA A 26 10.86 26.51 -18.39
CA ALA A 26 9.96 25.49 -18.91
C ALA A 26 9.16 24.87 -17.75
N PRO A 27 7.86 24.58 -17.95
CA PRO A 27 7.08 23.88 -16.95
C PRO A 27 7.75 22.53 -16.63
N ALA A 28 7.54 22.03 -15.41
CA ALA A 28 8.08 20.74 -14.99
C ALA A 28 7.76 19.66 -16.03
N SER A 29 8.79 18.94 -16.48
CA SER A 29 8.68 18.00 -17.61
C SER A 29 7.82 16.77 -17.30
N GLY A 30 7.45 16.58 -16.03
CA GLY A 30 6.73 15.41 -15.54
C GLY A 30 7.55 14.12 -15.55
N ASN A 31 8.83 14.18 -15.94
CA ASN A 31 9.74 13.02 -15.96
C ASN A 31 10.55 12.88 -14.67
N ASP A 32 10.43 13.84 -13.75
CA ASP A 32 11.06 13.74 -12.45
C ASP A 32 10.34 12.65 -11.62
N PRO A 33 11.08 11.80 -10.89
CA PRO A 33 10.46 10.81 -10.03
C PRO A 33 9.59 11.53 -8.97
N PRO A 34 8.44 10.96 -8.59
CA PRO A 34 7.61 11.54 -7.56
C PRO A 34 8.41 11.65 -6.26
N THR A 35 8.33 12.80 -5.60
CA THR A 35 8.96 12.99 -4.30
C THR A 35 8.30 12.08 -3.28
N ARG A 36 9.07 11.14 -2.72
CA ARG A 36 8.57 10.25 -1.66
C ARG A 36 8.37 11.06 -0.38
N THR A 37 7.12 11.38 -0.09
CA THR A 37 6.69 11.92 1.20
C THR A 37 6.28 10.76 2.10
N PRO A 38 6.31 10.91 3.44
CA PRO A 38 5.89 9.82 4.30
C PRO A 38 4.38 9.51 4.15
N VAL A 39 3.57 10.47 3.67
CA VAL A 39 2.18 10.25 3.24
C VAL A 39 2.10 9.29 2.04
N SER A 40 3.02 9.43 1.08
CA SER A 40 3.04 8.59 -0.13
C SER A 40 3.32 7.11 0.17
N ALA A 41 4.02 6.80 1.27
CA ALA A 41 4.28 5.41 1.68
C ALA A 41 3.00 4.67 2.10
N CYS A 42 2.06 5.37 2.73
CA CYS A 42 0.78 4.78 3.13
C CYS A 42 -0.17 4.59 1.94
N GLU A 43 -0.13 5.50 0.97
CA GLU A 43 -0.83 5.33 -0.30
C GLU A 43 -0.24 4.17 -1.12
N GLU A 44 1.08 3.98 -1.07
CA GLU A 44 1.76 2.82 -1.66
C GLU A 44 1.27 1.51 -1.01
N ALA A 45 1.17 1.45 0.31
CA ALA A 45 0.63 0.29 1.01
C ALA A 45 -0.83 -0.03 0.62
N ALA A 46 -1.67 0.98 0.45
CA ALA A 46 -3.03 0.81 -0.05
C ALA A 46 -3.05 0.19 -1.46
N LEU A 47 -2.22 0.72 -2.35
CA LEU A 47 -2.11 0.24 -3.73
C LEU A 47 -1.59 -1.21 -3.76
N MET A 48 -0.57 -1.53 -2.98
CA MET A 48 -0.03 -2.89 -2.88
C MET A 48 -1.09 -3.88 -2.37
N THR A 49 -1.91 -3.48 -1.40
CA THR A 49 -3.00 -4.31 -0.90
C THR A 49 -4.00 -4.64 -2.01
N TYR A 50 -4.41 -3.64 -2.78
CA TYR A 50 -5.34 -3.81 -3.92
C TYR A 50 -4.76 -4.70 -5.03
N ILE A 51 -3.48 -4.50 -5.37
CA ILE A 51 -2.76 -5.36 -6.32
C ILE A 51 -2.74 -6.81 -5.79
N GLY A 52 -2.47 -7.00 -4.50
CA GLY A 52 -2.50 -8.30 -3.84
C GLY A 52 -3.83 -9.02 -4.00
N GLU A 53 -4.96 -8.32 -3.81
CA GLU A 53 -6.31 -8.87 -4.03
C GLU A 53 -6.54 -9.31 -5.48
N ILE A 54 -6.13 -8.49 -6.44
CA ILE A 54 -6.25 -8.83 -7.86
C ILE A 54 -5.42 -10.07 -8.18
N ILE A 55 -4.15 -10.10 -7.76
CA ILE A 55 -3.26 -11.23 -8.05
C ILE A 55 -3.78 -12.50 -7.37
N PHE A 56 -4.24 -12.39 -6.12
CA PHE A 56 -4.79 -13.50 -5.35
C PHE A 56 -6.04 -14.12 -6.01
N SER A 57 -6.90 -13.27 -6.58
CA SER A 57 -8.15 -13.70 -7.22
C SER A 57 -7.96 -14.17 -8.66
N SER A 58 -6.98 -13.64 -9.40
CA SER A 58 -6.84 -13.86 -10.85
C SER A 58 -5.75 -14.84 -11.26
N SER A 59 -4.58 -14.81 -10.62
CA SER A 59 -3.38 -15.49 -11.13
C SER A 59 -2.78 -16.47 -10.14
N SER A 60 -2.39 -16.00 -8.95
CA SER A 60 -1.66 -16.81 -7.97
C SER A 60 -2.04 -16.39 -6.56
N THR A 61 -2.60 -17.34 -5.80
CA THR A 61 -2.99 -17.13 -4.41
C THR A 61 -1.79 -16.88 -3.50
N GLU A 62 -0.70 -17.62 -3.68
CA GLU A 62 0.51 -17.44 -2.86
C GLU A 62 1.20 -16.10 -3.16
N THR A 63 1.25 -15.70 -4.44
CA THR A 63 1.84 -14.42 -4.82
C THR A 63 0.99 -13.26 -4.32
N GLY A 64 -0.33 -13.31 -4.51
CA GLY A 64 -1.22 -12.25 -4.03
C GLY A 64 -1.14 -12.08 -2.50
N LEU A 65 -1.06 -13.20 -1.77
CA LEU A 65 -0.85 -13.18 -0.32
C LEU A 65 0.47 -12.52 0.08
N ALA A 66 1.56 -12.80 -0.64
CA ALA A 66 2.86 -12.18 -0.38
C ALA A 66 2.81 -10.66 -0.57
N TRP A 67 2.15 -10.20 -1.65
CA TRP A 67 1.92 -8.76 -1.88
C TRP A 67 1.13 -8.12 -0.73
N THR A 68 0.07 -8.78 -0.24
CA THR A 68 -0.71 -8.28 0.90
C THR A 68 0.11 -8.24 2.19
N ARG A 69 0.98 -9.23 2.44
CA ARG A 69 1.88 -9.20 3.60
C ARG A 69 2.84 -8.01 3.53
N ASP A 70 3.50 -7.83 2.39
CA ASP A 70 4.45 -6.75 2.20
C ASP A 70 3.75 -5.37 2.28
N ALA A 71 2.49 -5.29 1.84
CA ALA A 71 1.65 -4.11 2.03
C ALA A 71 1.36 -3.82 3.52
N THR A 72 1.02 -4.85 4.30
CA THR A 72 0.81 -4.68 5.75
C THR A 72 2.07 -4.27 6.49
N ASP A 73 3.23 -4.83 6.11
CA ASP A 73 4.51 -4.46 6.71
C ASP A 73 4.86 -2.99 6.37
N THR A 74 4.59 -2.55 5.14
CA THR A 74 4.80 -1.16 4.71
C THR A 74 3.88 -0.19 5.45
N ALA A 75 2.60 -0.55 5.64
CA ALA A 75 1.67 0.26 6.41
C ALA A 75 2.08 0.35 7.88
N GLU A 76 2.49 -0.77 8.49
CA GLU A 76 2.96 -0.85 9.87
C GLU A 76 4.19 0.05 10.08
N SER A 77 5.23 -0.07 9.24
CA SER A 77 6.43 0.76 9.38
C SER A 77 6.14 2.25 9.18
N SER A 78 5.26 2.59 8.24
CA SER A 78 4.93 3.98 7.94
C SER A 78 4.19 4.67 9.08
N ILE A 79 3.35 3.95 9.84
CA ILE A 79 2.69 4.48 11.05
C ILE A 79 3.74 4.92 12.08
N PHE A 80 4.78 4.10 12.30
CA PHE A 80 5.84 4.42 13.26
C PHE A 80 6.72 5.58 12.81
N ASP A 81 7.04 5.66 11.51
CA ASP A 81 7.82 6.76 10.94
C ASP A 81 7.07 8.11 11.00
N LEU A 82 5.73 8.07 10.95
CA LEU A 82 4.85 9.23 11.01
C LEU A 82 4.44 9.65 12.42
N GLY A 83 4.74 8.87 13.47
CA GLY A 83 4.29 9.14 14.86
C GLY A 83 4.86 10.39 15.55
N GLY A 84 5.44 11.34 14.81
CA GLY A 84 5.89 12.63 15.33
C GLY A 84 4.74 13.61 15.61
N PRO A 85 4.98 14.67 16.40
CA PRO A 85 3.94 15.61 16.86
C PRO A 85 3.20 16.38 15.74
N ASP A 86 3.79 16.47 14.54
CA ASP A 86 3.26 17.26 13.41
C ASP A 86 2.45 16.44 12.38
N HIS A 87 2.23 15.14 12.60
CA HIS A 87 1.77 14.21 11.55
C HIS A 87 0.53 13.36 11.91
N VAL A 88 -0.37 13.93 12.71
CA VAL A 88 -1.61 13.26 13.15
C VAL A 88 -2.49 12.80 11.98
N THR A 89 -2.53 13.54 10.86
CA THR A 89 -3.37 13.21 9.68
C THR A 89 -2.79 12.13 8.76
N PRO A 90 -1.47 12.11 8.44
CA PRO A 90 -0.84 10.98 7.75
C PRO A 90 -1.03 9.63 8.47
N SER A 91 -0.79 9.59 9.78
CA SER A 91 -0.86 8.36 10.59
C SER A 91 -2.20 7.65 10.43
N HIS A 92 -3.28 8.43 10.43
CA HIS A 92 -4.65 7.91 10.37
C HIS A 92 -4.94 7.15 9.06
N ARG A 93 -4.51 7.67 7.90
CA ARG A 93 -4.66 6.97 6.62
C ARG A 93 -3.87 5.66 6.61
N CYS A 94 -2.67 5.67 7.16
CA CYS A 94 -1.82 4.47 7.24
C CYS A 94 -2.49 3.38 8.08
N ALA A 95 -3.16 3.74 9.16
CA ALA A 95 -3.90 2.80 9.99
C ALA A 95 -5.13 2.21 9.32
N GLN A 96 -5.88 3.01 8.55
CA GLN A 96 -6.95 2.48 7.70
C GLN A 96 -6.39 1.46 6.69
N CYS A 97 -5.25 1.76 6.06
CA CYS A 97 -4.59 0.84 5.12
C CYS A 97 -4.12 -0.44 5.83
N LEU A 98 -3.54 -0.31 7.03
CA LEU A 98 -3.12 -1.44 7.85
C LEU A 98 -4.31 -2.34 8.22
N LYS A 99 -5.43 -1.74 8.64
CA LYS A 99 -6.68 -2.48 8.93
C LYS A 99 -7.11 -3.32 7.74
N VAL A 100 -7.27 -2.67 6.58
CA VAL A 100 -7.72 -3.33 5.35
C VAL A 100 -6.73 -4.42 4.93
N GLY A 101 -5.43 -4.15 4.99
CA GLY A 101 -4.39 -5.14 4.69
C GLY A 101 -4.46 -6.37 5.59
N LEU A 102 -4.64 -6.18 6.90
CA LEU A 102 -4.79 -7.28 7.86
C LEU A 102 -6.09 -8.08 7.59
N GLU A 103 -7.21 -7.40 7.35
CA GLU A 103 -8.51 -8.05 7.06
C GLU A 103 -8.46 -8.88 5.77
N ASN A 104 -7.81 -8.34 4.74
CA ASN A 104 -7.55 -9.04 3.50
C ASN A 104 -6.65 -10.24 3.71
N TRP A 105 -5.54 -10.08 4.42
CA TRP A 105 -4.63 -11.19 4.72
C TRP A 105 -5.36 -12.33 5.43
N ARG A 106 -6.14 -12.03 6.47
CA ARG A 106 -6.95 -13.03 7.18
C ARG A 106 -7.93 -13.73 6.24
N THR A 107 -8.62 -12.99 5.38
CA THR A 107 -9.59 -13.54 4.44
C THR A 107 -8.93 -14.45 3.41
N MET A 108 -7.80 -14.04 2.86
CA MET A 108 -7.01 -14.83 1.92
C MET A 108 -6.54 -16.14 2.55
N VAL A 109 -5.94 -16.10 3.74
CA VAL A 109 -5.46 -17.31 4.44
C VAL A 109 -6.61 -18.23 4.80
N SER A 110 -7.75 -17.69 5.27
CA SER A 110 -8.96 -18.49 5.54
C SER A 110 -9.42 -19.27 4.31
N LYS A 111 -9.45 -18.61 3.14
CA LYS A 111 -9.79 -19.27 1.87
C LYS A 111 -8.76 -20.32 1.45
N MET A 112 -7.47 -20.09 1.74
CA MET A 112 -6.42 -21.08 1.46
C MET A 112 -6.50 -22.30 2.38
N ILE A 113 -6.84 -22.12 3.66
CA ILE A 113 -7.09 -23.24 4.58
C ILE A 113 -8.26 -24.08 4.08
N ALA A 114 -9.40 -23.45 3.76
CA ALA A 114 -10.58 -24.15 3.25
C ALA A 114 -10.30 -24.88 1.91
N THR A 115 -9.39 -24.35 1.09
CA THR A 115 -8.97 -25.01 -0.15
C THR A 115 -8.03 -26.18 0.13
N ALA A 116 -7.07 -26.01 1.02
CA ALA A 116 -6.13 -27.05 1.43
C ALA A 116 -6.84 -28.23 2.12
N GLU A 117 -7.89 -27.97 2.92
CA GLU A 117 -8.73 -29.01 3.52
C GLU A 117 -9.46 -29.85 2.45
N ARG A 118 -10.07 -29.20 1.46
CA ARG A 118 -10.72 -29.91 0.34
C ARG A 118 -9.72 -30.74 -0.45
N GLU A 119 -8.56 -30.17 -0.79
CA GLU A 119 -7.50 -30.89 -1.50
C GLU A 119 -6.92 -32.06 -0.68
N GLN A 120 -6.85 -31.92 0.65
CA GLN A 120 -6.43 -33.00 1.53
C GLN A 120 -7.43 -34.17 1.45
N LEU A 121 -8.73 -33.91 1.60
CA LEU A 121 -9.77 -34.94 1.53
C LEU A 121 -9.75 -35.66 0.17
N GLU A 122 -9.72 -34.90 -0.93
CA GLU A 122 -9.59 -35.47 -2.27
C GLU A 122 -8.32 -36.31 -2.43
N SER A 123 -7.21 -35.89 -1.82
CA SER A 123 -5.95 -36.65 -1.88
C SER A 123 -6.02 -37.94 -1.09
N MET A 124 -6.81 -37.99 -0.01
CA MET A 124 -7.05 -39.19 0.79
C MET A 124 -7.90 -40.21 0.01
N GLU A 125 -9.00 -39.76 -0.61
CA GLU A 125 -9.84 -40.62 -1.47
C GLU A 125 -9.05 -41.16 -2.66
N LYS A 126 -8.26 -40.30 -3.33
CA LYS A 126 -7.38 -40.71 -4.45
C LYS A 126 -6.24 -41.61 -3.97
N ALA A 127 -5.83 -41.56 -2.70
CA ALA A 127 -4.78 -42.41 -2.16
C ALA A 127 -5.24 -43.85 -1.94
N GLU A 128 -6.52 -44.10 -1.66
CA GLU A 128 -7.07 -45.45 -1.52
C GLU A 128 -7.03 -46.23 -2.85
N SER A 129 -7.13 -45.53 -3.99
CA SER A 129 -7.04 -46.11 -5.33
C SER A 129 -5.64 -46.07 -5.93
N ALA A 130 -4.65 -45.50 -5.25
CA ALA A 130 -3.30 -45.31 -5.79
C ALA A 130 -2.36 -46.48 -5.44
N TRP A 131 -1.91 -47.21 -6.47
CA TRP A 131 -1.00 -48.35 -6.35
C TRP A 131 0.40 -48.01 -5.80
N PHE A 132 0.89 -46.77 -5.97
CA PHE A 132 2.17 -46.34 -5.40
C PHE A 132 2.20 -44.83 -5.11
N GLY A 133 2.74 -44.45 -3.95
CA GLY A 133 2.99 -43.05 -3.59
C GLY A 133 1.78 -42.22 -3.11
N GLY A 134 0.61 -42.83 -2.93
CA GLY A 134 -0.60 -42.16 -2.42
C GLY A 134 -0.38 -41.51 -1.05
N GLN A 135 0.21 -42.24 -0.10
CA GLN A 135 0.51 -41.72 1.24
C GLN A 135 1.45 -40.50 1.23
N LYS A 136 2.44 -40.46 0.33
CA LYS A 136 3.36 -39.31 0.21
C LYS A 136 2.61 -38.06 -0.24
N ARG A 137 1.67 -38.19 -1.19
CA ARG A 137 0.84 -37.07 -1.66
C ARG A 137 -0.07 -36.54 -0.55
N VAL A 138 -0.71 -37.43 0.20
CA VAL A 138 -1.52 -37.06 1.37
C VAL A 138 -0.68 -36.31 2.41
N ALA A 139 0.51 -36.82 2.74
CA ALA A 139 1.41 -36.16 3.68
C ALA A 139 1.80 -34.73 3.24
N THR A 140 2.05 -34.51 1.93
CA THR A 140 2.34 -33.17 1.41
C THR A 140 1.16 -32.21 1.55
N LYS A 141 -0.07 -32.67 1.32
CA LYS A 141 -1.29 -31.84 1.48
C LYS A 141 -1.59 -31.52 2.94
N ILE A 142 -1.36 -32.48 3.84
CA ILE A 142 -1.43 -32.24 5.29
C ILE A 142 -0.40 -31.17 5.71
N ALA A 143 0.84 -31.26 5.23
CA ALA A 143 1.86 -30.27 5.53
C ALA A 143 1.50 -28.88 4.98
N GLN A 144 0.94 -28.81 3.77
CA GLN A 144 0.48 -27.57 3.16
C GLN A 144 -0.65 -26.91 3.98
N ARG A 145 -1.63 -27.69 4.43
CA ARG A 145 -2.70 -27.18 5.31
C ARG A 145 -2.14 -26.62 6.62
N LYS A 146 -1.26 -27.37 7.29
CA LYS A 146 -0.61 -26.93 8.54
C LYS A 146 0.18 -25.63 8.38
N ARG A 147 0.80 -25.41 7.21
CA ARG A 147 1.47 -24.15 6.88
C ARG A 147 0.49 -22.97 6.91
N TRP A 148 -0.67 -23.11 6.28
CA TRP A 148 -1.68 -22.05 6.26
C TRP A 148 -2.35 -21.83 7.62
N GLU A 149 -2.53 -22.90 8.41
CA GLU A 149 -2.97 -22.79 9.80
C GLU A 149 -1.97 -21.99 10.65
N ALA A 150 -0.67 -22.24 10.49
CA ALA A 150 0.37 -21.46 11.17
C ALA A 150 0.34 -19.97 10.73
N GLU A 151 0.16 -19.72 9.43
CA GLU A 151 0.00 -18.35 8.90
C GLU A 151 -1.20 -17.62 9.53
N MET A 152 -2.34 -18.31 9.68
CA MET A 152 -3.52 -17.75 10.33
C MET A 152 -3.24 -17.34 11.79
N LEU A 153 -2.45 -18.13 12.52
CA LEU A 153 -2.05 -17.77 13.88
C LEU A 153 -1.17 -16.52 13.92
N LEU A 154 -0.25 -16.35 12.95
CA LEU A 154 0.58 -15.15 12.82
C LEU A 154 -0.29 -13.91 12.56
N VAL A 155 -1.23 -14.00 11.62
CA VAL A 155 -2.14 -12.91 11.30
C VAL A 155 -3.01 -12.52 12.49
N GLN A 156 -3.54 -13.51 13.22
CA GLN A 156 -4.35 -13.25 14.42
C GLN A 156 -3.54 -12.60 15.54
N ASP A 157 -2.31 -13.03 15.75
CA ASP A 157 -1.43 -12.40 16.74
C ASP A 157 -1.11 -10.97 16.38
N ARG A 158 -0.79 -10.71 15.09
CA ARG A 158 -0.54 -9.36 14.58
C ARG A 158 -1.79 -8.46 14.71
N PHE A 159 -2.97 -8.97 14.38
CA PHE A 159 -4.25 -8.29 14.65
C PHE A 159 -4.44 -7.92 16.12
N ARG A 160 -4.08 -8.82 17.05
CA ARG A 160 -4.20 -8.55 18.48
C ARG A 160 -3.25 -7.44 18.93
N ARG A 161 -2.01 -7.45 18.43
CA ARG A 161 -0.97 -6.47 18.80
C ARG A 161 -1.25 -5.09 18.23
N LEU A 162 -1.70 -5.04 16.97
CA LEU A 162 -1.93 -3.78 16.24
C LEU A 162 -3.39 -3.31 16.31
N GLY A 163 -4.28 -4.13 16.89
CA GLY A 163 -5.71 -3.85 16.96
C GLY A 163 -6.03 -2.56 17.71
N SER A 164 -5.29 -2.23 18.77
CA SER A 164 -5.50 -0.97 19.51
C SER A 164 -5.15 0.27 18.69
N LEU A 165 -4.13 0.19 17.82
CA LEU A 165 -3.77 1.29 16.92
C LEU A 165 -4.93 1.54 15.95
N VAL A 166 -5.34 0.47 15.27
CA VAL A 166 -6.44 0.49 14.31
C VAL A 166 -7.79 0.92 14.93
N GLU A 167 -8.13 0.42 16.12
CA GLU A 167 -9.41 0.71 16.78
C GLU A 167 -9.51 2.16 17.26
N VAL A 168 -8.44 2.71 17.83
CA VAL A 168 -8.39 4.11 18.27
C VAL A 168 -8.64 5.05 17.09
N GLU A 169 -8.07 4.74 15.92
CA GLU A 169 -8.23 5.54 14.71
C GLU A 169 -9.62 5.39 14.07
N THR A 170 -10.23 4.19 14.12
CA THR A 170 -11.63 4.02 13.71
C THR A 170 -12.62 4.74 14.63
N ALA A 171 -12.31 4.85 15.92
CA ALA A 171 -13.10 5.63 16.85
C ALA A 171 -12.99 7.12 16.52
N LEU A 172 -11.78 7.63 16.27
CA LEU A 172 -11.54 9.01 15.83
C LEU A 172 -12.32 9.37 14.55
N ASP A 173 -12.37 8.49 13.55
CA ASP A 173 -13.19 8.66 12.35
C ASP A 173 -14.69 8.73 12.65
N ALA A 174 -15.17 7.87 13.55
CA ALA A 174 -16.59 7.83 13.92
C ALA A 174 -17.01 9.10 14.68
N PHE A 175 -16.11 9.70 15.45
CA PHE A 175 -16.38 10.93 16.20
C PHE A 175 -16.23 12.20 15.36
N ALA A 176 -15.39 12.20 14.32
CA ALA A 176 -15.19 13.40 13.49
C ALA A 176 -14.85 13.04 12.02
N PRO A 177 -15.84 12.61 11.23
CA PRO A 177 -15.61 12.33 9.81
C PRO A 177 -15.26 13.62 9.06
N GLY A 178 -14.05 13.69 8.50
CA GLY A 178 -13.64 14.75 7.57
C GLY A 178 -12.84 15.92 8.16
N VAL A 179 -12.42 15.88 9.43
CA VAL A 179 -11.41 16.83 9.93
C VAL A 179 -10.00 16.35 9.53
N SER A 180 -9.59 16.66 8.31
CA SER A 180 -8.15 16.78 8.05
C SER A 180 -7.68 18.03 8.77
N LEU A 181 -6.89 17.90 9.84
CA LEU A 181 -6.03 18.98 10.30
C LEU A 181 -4.96 19.20 9.22
N SER A 182 -5.33 19.92 8.17
CA SER A 182 -4.41 20.67 7.33
C SER A 182 -4.08 21.94 8.11
N MET A 183 -2.97 21.90 8.86
CA MET A 183 -2.32 23.09 9.40
C MET A 183 -1.01 23.29 8.66
#